data_AF-A0A2E6F9N0-F1
#
_entry.id   AF-A0A2E6F9N0-F1
#
_cell.length_a   1.000
_cell.length_b   1.000
_cell.length_c   1.000
_cell.angle_alpha   90.00
_cell.angle_beta   90.00
_cell.angle_gamma   90.00
#
_symmetry.space_group_name_H-M   'P 1'
#
loop_
_entity.id
_entity.type
_entity.pdbx_description
1 polymer ?
#
loop_
_entity_poly.entity_id
_entity_poly.type
_entity_poly.pdbx_seq_one_letter_code
_entity_poly.pdbx_strand_id
1 'polypeptide(L)'
;MILVDTPRWTWRDQIWGHLVSDASLEELHDFARQLGKRRIGFQGDHYDVSRVEHARALEAGAVGVDSRELMRRLRKAGLRDRSKKPSWKVTYQSDHDHSMAEVAQIVSTSITERSIQERFTKTLKSAPPLIEAHGVLMVERPNLAALVLEFGEVLHLDPDHIDLLNRTYDRERHVVELIIGEE
;
A
#
# COMPACT_ATOMS: atom_id res chain seq x y z
N MET A 1 -14.90 12.05 7.58
CA MET A 1 -14.68 11.23 8.78
C MET A 1 -14.22 9.86 8.36
N ILE A 2 -13.36 9.24 9.16
CA ILE A 2 -12.95 7.85 8.96
C ILE A 2 -13.96 6.93 9.65
N LEU A 3 -14.45 5.95 8.90
CA LEU A 3 -15.43 4.97 9.35
C LEU A 3 -14.82 3.56 9.23
N VAL A 4 -15.08 2.72 10.22
CA VAL A 4 -14.69 1.31 10.19
C VAL A 4 -15.89 0.43 10.55
N ASP A 5 -16.14 -0.63 9.78
CA ASP A 5 -17.19 -1.59 10.12
C ASP A 5 -16.69 -2.76 10.96
N THR A 6 -17.62 -3.41 11.66
CA THR A 6 -17.30 -4.61 12.43
C THR A 6 -16.80 -5.73 11.51
N PRO A 7 -15.60 -6.29 11.75
CA PRO A 7 -15.06 -7.37 10.93
C PRO A 7 -15.95 -8.61 11.00
N ARG A 8 -16.45 -9.06 9.85
CA ARG A 8 -17.38 -10.19 9.73
C ARG A 8 -17.07 -11.09 8.54
N TRP A 9 -16.30 -10.60 7.57
CA TRP A 9 -15.96 -11.36 6.38
C TRP A 9 -14.85 -12.36 6.68
N THR A 10 -15.10 -13.65 6.51
CA THR A 10 -14.09 -14.68 6.79
C THR A 10 -13.28 -14.98 5.53
N TRP A 11 -11.97 -14.79 5.59
CA TRP A 11 -11.05 -15.11 4.50
C TRP A 11 -9.65 -15.41 5.04
N ARG A 12 -9.03 -16.50 4.55
CA ARG A 12 -7.71 -17.01 4.98
C ARG A 12 -7.57 -17.07 6.52
N ASP A 13 -8.52 -17.75 7.16
CA ASP A 13 -8.59 -17.97 8.62
C ASP A 13 -8.61 -16.68 9.47
N GLN A 14 -8.98 -15.55 8.86
CA GLN A 14 -9.13 -14.27 9.52
C GLN A 14 -10.49 -13.65 9.24
N ILE A 15 -10.90 -12.73 10.12
CA ILE A 15 -12.08 -11.89 9.90
C ILE A 15 -11.64 -10.49 9.47
N TRP A 16 -12.35 -9.97 8.48
CA TRP A 16 -12.07 -8.72 7.81
C TRP A 16 -13.27 -7.78 7.90
N GLY A 17 -12.96 -6.49 8.05
CA GLY A 17 -13.88 -5.37 7.90
C GLY A 17 -13.30 -4.37 6.91
N HIS A 18 -13.94 -3.21 6.80
CA HIS A 18 -13.65 -2.19 5.83
C HIS A 18 -13.43 -0.85 6.52
N LEU A 19 -12.43 -0.13 6.05
CA LEU A 19 -12.09 1.22 6.45
C LEU A 19 -12.36 2.16 5.28
N VAL A 20 -13.17 3.20 5.50
CA VAL A 20 -13.52 4.19 4.48
C VAL A 20 -13.46 5.60 5.03
N SER A 21 -13.51 6.58 4.12
CA SER A 21 -13.85 7.96 4.45
C SER A 21 -15.25 8.30 3.91
N ASP A 22 -15.96 9.16 4.63
CA ASP A 22 -17.16 9.85 4.13
C ASP A 22 -16.92 11.33 3.75
N ALA A 23 -15.66 11.75 3.59
CA ALA A 23 -15.28 13.10 3.21
C ALA A 23 -14.33 13.16 2.00
N SER A 24 -13.21 12.42 2.01
CA SER A 24 -12.27 12.36 0.87
C SER A 24 -11.39 11.11 0.90
N LEU A 25 -10.91 10.70 -0.28
CA LEU A 25 -9.91 9.62 -0.34
C LEU A 25 -8.57 10.05 0.27
N GLU A 26 -8.21 11.32 0.19
CA GLU A 26 -6.99 11.86 0.80
C GLU A 26 -6.91 11.57 2.30
N GLU A 27 -7.96 11.91 3.07
CA GLU A 27 -7.96 11.63 4.51
C GLU A 27 -7.94 10.13 4.80
N LEU A 28 -8.56 9.31 3.94
CA LEU A 28 -8.53 7.85 4.06
C LEU A 28 -7.11 7.31 3.89
N HIS A 29 -6.38 7.80 2.90
CA HIS A 29 -5.01 7.38 2.64
C HIS A 29 -4.07 7.80 3.75
N ASP A 30 -4.22 9.01 4.28
CA ASP A 30 -3.44 9.48 5.42
C ASP A 30 -3.70 8.66 6.67
N PHE A 31 -4.95 8.34 6.96
CA PHE A 31 -5.31 7.50 8.10
C PHE A 31 -4.81 6.06 7.92
N ALA A 32 -4.98 5.48 6.73
CA ALA A 32 -4.53 4.13 6.42
C ALA A 32 -2.99 4.02 6.53
N ARG A 33 -2.25 5.04 6.09
CA ARG A 33 -0.79 5.13 6.24
C ARG A 33 -0.38 5.10 7.72
N GLN A 34 -1.08 5.84 8.59
CA GLN A 34 -0.84 5.82 10.05
C GLN A 34 -1.11 4.44 10.67
N LEU A 35 -2.04 3.67 10.11
CA LEU A 35 -2.29 2.29 10.53
C LEU A 35 -1.29 1.25 9.99
N GLY A 36 -0.31 1.68 9.19
CA GLY A 36 0.66 0.78 8.56
C GLY A 36 0.22 0.21 7.21
N LYS A 37 -0.92 0.64 6.67
CA LYS A 37 -1.46 0.08 5.42
C LYS A 37 -0.64 0.54 4.22
N ARG A 38 -0.39 -0.42 3.33
CA ARG A 38 0.20 -0.20 2.01
C ARG A 38 -0.87 0.35 1.06
N ARG A 39 -0.50 1.28 0.20
CA ARG A 39 -1.32 1.86 -0.87
C ARG A 39 -1.79 0.80 -1.86
N ILE A 40 -0.99 -0.23 -2.16
CA ILE A 40 -1.42 -1.36 -3.00
C ILE A 40 -2.62 -2.14 -2.41
N GLY A 41 -2.90 -1.99 -1.11
CA GLY A 41 -4.07 -2.58 -0.45
C GLY A 41 -5.36 -1.78 -0.62
N PHE A 42 -5.31 -0.61 -1.27
CA PHE A 42 -6.49 0.19 -1.57
C PHE A 42 -7.33 -0.46 -2.67
N GLN A 43 -8.65 -0.53 -2.47
CA GLN A 43 -9.59 -1.16 -3.39
C GLN A 43 -10.50 -0.17 -4.12
N GLY A 44 -10.01 1.05 -4.35
CA GLY A 44 -10.71 2.11 -5.11
C GLY A 44 -11.54 3.05 -4.24
N ASP A 45 -12.07 2.57 -3.11
CA ASP A 45 -12.81 3.41 -2.15
C ASP A 45 -12.67 3.01 -0.68
N HIS A 46 -11.96 1.91 -0.40
CA HIS A 46 -11.78 1.38 0.94
C HIS A 46 -10.44 0.65 1.09
N TYR A 47 -10.08 0.40 2.34
CA TYR A 47 -9.07 -0.58 2.73
C TYR A 47 -9.73 -1.71 3.51
N ASP A 48 -9.34 -2.95 3.25
CA ASP A 48 -9.68 -4.07 4.12
C ASP A 48 -8.81 -4.02 5.39
N VAL A 49 -9.44 -4.24 6.53
CA VAL A 49 -8.78 -4.28 7.84
C VAL A 49 -9.06 -5.60 8.54
N SER A 50 -8.01 -6.25 9.03
CA SER A 50 -8.08 -7.39 9.93
C SER A 50 -8.67 -6.99 11.28
N ARG A 51 -9.01 -7.97 12.12
CA ARG A 51 -9.47 -7.73 13.50
C ARG A 51 -8.51 -6.84 14.32
N VAL A 52 -7.20 -7.06 14.17
CA VAL A 52 -6.18 -6.30 14.90
C VAL A 52 -6.09 -4.87 14.38
N GLU A 53 -6.09 -4.68 13.07
CA GLU A 53 -6.09 -3.34 12.45
C GLU A 53 -7.38 -2.56 12.76
N HIS A 54 -8.53 -3.25 12.84
CA HIS A 54 -9.79 -2.63 13.26
C HIS A 54 -9.69 -2.05 14.67
N ALA A 55 -9.11 -2.79 15.63
CA ALA A 55 -8.93 -2.28 16.99
C ALA A 55 -8.04 -1.02 17.00
N ARG A 56 -6.92 -1.05 16.27
CA ARG A 56 -6.03 0.11 16.11
C ARG A 56 -6.72 1.29 15.42
N ALA A 57 -7.59 1.03 14.44
CA ALA A 57 -8.37 2.06 13.76
C ALA A 57 -9.29 2.79 14.75
N LEU A 58 -10.00 2.05 15.60
CA LEU A 58 -10.83 2.65 16.65
C LEU A 58 -10.00 3.47 17.64
N GLU A 59 -8.87 2.94 18.09
CA GLU A 59 -7.93 3.64 19.00
C GLU A 59 -7.38 4.93 18.37
N ALA A 60 -7.13 4.93 17.06
CA ALA A 60 -6.69 6.09 16.29
C ALA A 60 -7.82 7.07 15.95
N GLY A 61 -9.07 6.81 16.37
CA GLY A 61 -10.20 7.73 16.23
C GLY A 61 -11.14 7.46 15.04
N ALA A 62 -11.02 6.30 14.37
CA ALA A 62 -12.06 5.88 13.42
C ALA A 62 -13.39 5.63 14.13
N VAL A 63 -14.49 5.99 13.47
CA VAL A 63 -15.83 5.76 14.02
C VAL A 63 -16.32 4.37 13.63
N GLY A 64 -16.52 3.52 14.64
CA GLY A 64 -17.11 2.20 14.49
C GLY A 64 -18.58 2.30 14.07
N VAL A 65 -18.95 1.65 12.96
CA VAL A 65 -20.32 1.61 12.44
C VAL A 65 -20.68 0.21 11.94
N ASP A 66 -21.94 -0.03 11.60
CA ASP A 66 -22.29 -1.23 10.85
C ASP A 66 -22.01 -1.06 9.35
N SER A 67 -21.89 -2.18 8.62
CA SER A 67 -21.58 -2.15 7.18
C SER A 67 -22.63 -1.42 6.33
N ARG A 68 -23.90 -1.37 6.77
CA ARG A 68 -24.96 -0.67 6.02
C ARG A 68 -24.82 0.84 6.18
N GLU A 69 -24.53 1.29 7.39
CA GLU A 69 -24.21 2.68 7.71
C GLU A 69 -22.98 3.15 6.91
N LEU A 70 -21.90 2.38 6.98
CA LEU A 70 -20.65 2.65 6.26
C LEU A 70 -20.92 2.86 4.77
N MET A 71 -21.60 1.88 4.14
CA MET A 71 -21.95 1.94 2.72
C MET A 71 -22.91 3.08 2.39
N ARG A 72 -23.80 3.48 3.31
CA ARG A 72 -24.70 4.62 3.09
C ARG A 72 -23.92 5.92 3.07
N ARG A 73 -23.00 6.13 4.00
CA ARG A 73 -22.19 7.34 4.09
C ARG A 73 -21.19 7.46 2.94
N LEU A 74 -20.51 6.37 2.59
CA LEU A 74 -19.63 6.31 1.43
C LEU A 74 -20.35 6.71 0.13
N ARG A 75 -21.56 6.19 -0.10
CA ARG A 75 -22.37 6.58 -1.26
C ARG A 75 -22.82 8.03 -1.19
N LYS A 76 -23.24 8.52 -0.02
CA LYS A 76 -23.65 9.92 0.16
C LYS A 76 -22.50 10.89 -0.10
N ALA A 77 -21.27 10.50 0.24
CA ALA A 77 -20.05 11.25 -0.05
C ALA A 77 -19.65 11.22 -1.53
N GLY A 78 -20.30 10.39 -2.36
CA GLY A 78 -19.94 10.23 -3.77
C GLY A 78 -18.64 9.43 -4.00
N LEU A 79 -18.11 8.77 -2.98
CA LEU A 79 -16.80 8.10 -3.02
C LEU A 79 -16.87 6.62 -3.40
N ARG A 80 -18.07 6.02 -3.50
CA ARG A 80 -18.23 4.60 -3.85
C ARG A 80 -17.72 4.33 -5.26
N ASP A 81 -16.64 3.58 -5.38
CA ASP A 81 -16.09 3.14 -6.67
C ASP A 81 -16.59 1.74 -7.05
N ARG A 82 -17.27 1.61 -8.18
CA ARG A 82 -17.79 0.33 -8.69
C ARG A 82 -16.93 -0.24 -9.81
N SER A 83 -15.84 0.43 -10.16
CA SER A 83 -14.89 -0.03 -11.17
C SER A 83 -14.28 -1.36 -10.74
N LYS A 84 -14.04 -2.24 -11.71
CA LYS A 84 -13.26 -3.46 -11.48
C LYS A 84 -11.82 -3.16 -11.85
N LYS A 85 -11.01 -2.74 -10.86
CA LYS A 85 -9.57 -2.61 -11.08
C LYS A 85 -8.96 -4.00 -11.31
N PRO A 86 -8.02 -4.17 -12.27
CA PRO A 86 -7.26 -5.40 -12.42
C PRO A 86 -6.62 -5.78 -11.09
N SER A 87 -6.47 -7.07 -10.77
CA SER A 87 -5.74 -7.48 -9.57
C SER A 87 -4.23 -7.29 -9.73
N TRP A 88 -3.52 -7.04 -8.63
CA TRP A 88 -2.05 -7.00 -8.64
C TRP A 88 -1.51 -8.39 -9.02
N LYS A 89 -0.61 -8.44 -10.00
CA LYS A 89 0.20 -9.62 -10.29
C LYS A 89 1.52 -9.47 -9.54
N VAL A 90 1.83 -10.42 -8.67
CA VAL A 90 3.15 -10.48 -8.02
C VAL A 90 4.18 -10.90 -9.07
N THR A 91 5.18 -10.06 -9.30
CA THR A 91 6.28 -10.33 -10.24
C THR A 91 7.53 -10.80 -9.53
N TYR A 92 7.72 -10.38 -8.28
CA TYR A 92 8.80 -10.81 -7.42
C TYR A 92 8.40 -10.66 -5.95
N GLN A 93 8.79 -11.62 -5.11
CA GLN A 93 8.66 -11.54 -3.66
C GLN A 93 9.81 -12.29 -3.00
N SER A 94 10.43 -11.67 -2.00
CA SER A 94 11.49 -12.29 -1.20
C SER A 94 11.54 -11.70 0.20
N ASP A 95 11.81 -12.55 1.19
CA ASP A 95 12.00 -12.20 2.60
C ASP A 95 13.49 -12.30 3.01
N HIS A 96 14.40 -12.37 2.03
CA HIS A 96 15.85 -12.34 2.24
C HIS A 96 16.40 -10.92 2.11
N ASP A 97 17.62 -10.72 2.60
CA ASP A 97 18.33 -9.46 2.47
C ASP A 97 18.76 -9.21 1.01
N HIS A 98 18.56 -7.99 0.53
CA HIS A 98 19.00 -7.53 -0.80
C HIS A 98 19.68 -6.18 -0.69
N SER A 99 20.83 -6.03 -1.34
CA SER A 99 21.37 -4.71 -1.64
C SER A 99 20.49 -3.98 -2.64
N MET A 100 20.53 -2.64 -2.62
CA MET A 100 19.77 -1.82 -3.58
C MET A 100 20.16 -2.07 -5.04
N ALA A 101 21.42 -2.47 -5.29
CA ALA A 101 21.87 -2.85 -6.62
C ALA A 101 21.22 -4.15 -7.12
N GLU A 102 21.06 -5.15 -6.24
CA GLU A 102 20.35 -6.39 -6.56
C GLU A 102 18.87 -6.12 -6.83
N VAL A 103 18.21 -5.31 -5.98
CA VAL A 103 16.82 -4.91 -6.21
C VAL A 103 16.67 -4.23 -7.57
N ALA A 104 17.59 -3.32 -7.95
CA ALA A 104 17.55 -2.65 -9.25
C ALA A 104 17.72 -3.64 -10.43
N GLN A 105 18.58 -4.65 -10.27
CA GLN A 105 18.74 -5.70 -11.28
C GLN A 105 17.47 -6.55 -11.42
N ILE A 106 16.81 -6.90 -10.31
CA ILE A 106 15.55 -7.65 -10.30
C ILE A 106 14.43 -6.84 -10.95
N VAL A 107 14.32 -5.54 -10.67
CA VAL A 107 13.34 -4.66 -11.32
C VAL A 107 13.44 -4.73 -12.84
N SER A 108 14.67 -4.72 -13.38
CA SER A 108 14.91 -4.74 -14.83
C SER A 108 14.44 -6.00 -15.54
N THR A 109 14.22 -7.10 -14.81
CA THR A 109 13.79 -8.39 -15.37
C THR A 109 12.36 -8.78 -14.98
N SER A 110 11.80 -8.19 -13.92
CA SER A 110 10.52 -8.59 -13.34
C SER A 110 9.34 -7.67 -13.66
N ILE A 111 9.57 -6.37 -13.85
CA ILE A 111 8.52 -5.42 -14.27
C ILE A 111 8.41 -5.43 -15.78
N THR A 112 7.21 -5.49 -16.34
CA THR A 112 7.03 -5.59 -17.80
C THR A 112 7.27 -4.27 -18.53
N GLU A 113 6.79 -3.15 -17.98
CA GLU A 113 6.84 -1.84 -18.63
C GLU A 113 8.22 -1.18 -18.50
N ARG A 114 8.89 -0.96 -19.65
CA ARG A 114 10.27 -0.45 -19.69
C ARG A 114 10.43 0.94 -19.07
N SER A 115 9.47 1.85 -19.30
CA SER A 115 9.52 3.19 -18.72
C SER A 115 9.46 3.15 -17.19
N ILE A 116 8.69 2.21 -16.63
CA ILE A 116 8.59 1.97 -15.19
C ILE A 116 9.88 1.37 -14.65
N GLN A 117 10.46 0.37 -15.34
CA GLN A 117 11.76 -0.22 -14.97
C GLN A 117 12.85 0.85 -14.82
N GLU A 118 12.95 1.74 -15.81
CA GLU A 118 13.96 2.80 -15.85
C GLU A 118 13.81 3.78 -14.68
N ARG A 119 12.58 4.16 -14.35
CA ARG A 119 12.27 5.08 -13.24
C ARG A 119 12.57 4.46 -11.87
N PHE A 120 12.16 3.22 -11.63
CA PHE A 120 12.53 2.49 -10.40
C PHE A 120 14.05 2.33 -10.29
N THR A 121 14.73 1.94 -11.38
CA THR A 121 16.18 1.77 -11.39
C THR A 121 16.91 3.06 -11.04
N LYS A 122 16.47 4.21 -11.55
CA LYS A 122 17.06 5.51 -11.19
C LYS A 122 16.87 5.83 -9.71
N THR A 123 15.67 5.58 -9.18
CA THR A 123 15.35 5.78 -7.76
C THR A 123 16.21 4.90 -6.85
N LEU A 124 16.38 3.62 -7.19
CA LEU A 124 17.18 2.69 -6.39
C LEU A 124 18.67 3.02 -6.42
N LYS A 125 19.17 3.57 -7.54
CA LYS A 125 20.57 3.99 -7.67
C LYS A 125 20.91 5.25 -6.86
N SER A 126 19.92 6.03 -6.43
CA SER A 126 20.15 7.18 -5.53
C SER A 126 20.16 6.77 -4.05
N ALA A 127 19.80 5.53 -3.73
CA ALA A 127 19.83 5.01 -2.37
C ALA A 127 21.27 4.84 -1.85
N PRO A 128 21.51 5.02 -0.53
CA PRO A 128 22.81 4.71 0.07
C PRO A 128 23.21 3.24 -0.16
N PRO A 129 24.48 2.96 -0.53
CA PRO A 129 24.91 1.62 -0.95
C PRO A 129 24.98 0.59 0.19
N LEU A 130 24.97 1.03 1.45
CA LEU A 130 25.10 0.17 2.63
C LEU A 130 23.76 -0.28 3.21
N ILE A 131 22.63 0.17 2.66
CA ILE A 131 21.30 -0.18 3.16
C ILE A 131 20.82 -1.44 2.43
N GLU A 132 20.41 -2.43 3.22
CA GLU A 132 19.82 -3.68 2.74
C GLU A 132 18.32 -3.71 3.00
N ALA A 133 17.55 -4.14 2.01
CA ALA A 133 16.14 -4.44 2.18
C ALA A 133 15.99 -5.87 2.71
N HIS A 134 15.33 -6.02 3.86
CA HIS A 134 14.98 -7.30 4.50
C HIS A 134 13.72 -7.95 3.96
N GLY A 135 13.09 -7.31 2.98
CA GLY A 135 11.85 -7.75 2.35
C GLY A 135 11.62 -6.96 1.08
N VAL A 136 11.26 -7.66 0.01
CA VAL A 136 11.01 -7.09 -1.30
C VAL A 136 9.72 -7.68 -1.85
N LEU A 137 8.78 -6.84 -2.24
CA LEU A 137 7.59 -7.22 -3.00
C LEU A 137 7.46 -6.31 -4.21
N MET A 138 7.34 -6.91 -5.38
CA MET A 138 7.08 -6.23 -6.64
C MET A 138 5.75 -6.73 -7.19
N VAL A 139 4.89 -5.78 -7.54
CA VAL A 139 3.59 -6.06 -8.15
C VAL A 139 3.37 -5.17 -9.35
N GLU A 140 2.67 -5.70 -10.36
CA GLU A 140 2.30 -4.96 -11.56
C GLU A 140 0.83 -5.17 -11.93
N ARG A 141 0.29 -4.19 -12.64
CA ARG A 141 -0.98 -4.16 -13.37
C ARG A 141 -0.73 -3.39 -14.69
N PRO A 142 -1.64 -3.40 -15.68
CA PRO A 142 -1.44 -2.61 -16.88
C PRO A 142 -1.14 -1.14 -16.56
N ASN A 143 -0.03 -0.62 -17.09
CA ASN A 143 0.46 0.75 -16.90
C ASN A 143 0.77 1.19 -15.46
N LEU A 144 0.87 0.26 -14.50
CA LEU A 144 1.06 0.58 -13.09
C LEU A 144 1.89 -0.50 -12.38
N ALA A 145 2.89 -0.11 -11.61
CA ALA A 145 3.65 -1.03 -10.77
C ALA A 145 3.95 -0.44 -9.40
N ALA A 146 4.15 -1.32 -8.43
CA ALA A 146 4.59 -0.95 -7.10
C ALA A 146 5.79 -1.81 -6.66
N LEU A 147 6.72 -1.15 -5.97
CA LEU A 147 7.86 -1.75 -5.29
C LEU A 147 7.72 -1.46 -3.80
N VAL A 148 7.59 -2.52 -3.00
CA VAL A 148 7.53 -2.43 -1.54
C VAL A 148 8.81 -3.01 -0.98
N LEU A 149 9.49 -2.23 -0.14
CA LEU A 149 10.76 -2.56 0.47
C LEU A 149 10.65 -2.42 1.99
N GLU A 150 11.20 -3.37 2.72
CA GLU A 150 11.24 -3.37 4.19
C GLU A 150 12.67 -3.20 4.69
N PHE A 151 12.87 -2.33 5.67
CA PHE A 151 14.18 -1.96 6.21
C PHE A 151 14.18 -1.97 7.74
N GLY A 152 15.35 -2.23 8.33
CA GLY A 152 15.57 -2.08 9.77
C GLY A 152 15.72 -0.62 10.21
N GLU A 153 16.00 0.28 9.27
CA GLU A 153 16.17 1.72 9.52
C GLU A 153 15.43 2.57 8.47
N VAL A 154 15.32 3.88 8.74
CA VAL A 154 14.62 4.80 7.84
C VAL A 154 15.43 4.99 6.56
N LEU A 155 14.81 4.66 5.41
CA LEU A 155 15.38 4.94 4.10
C LEU A 155 14.84 6.25 3.50
N HIS A 156 15.77 7.15 3.17
CA HIS A 156 15.51 8.33 2.38
C HIS A 156 15.83 8.04 0.90
N LEU A 157 14.81 8.15 0.05
CA LEU A 157 14.91 8.03 -1.41
C LEU A 157 14.53 9.34 -2.05
N ASP A 158 15.15 9.63 -3.19
CA ASP A 158 14.76 10.70 -4.08
C ASP A 158 13.43 10.36 -4.78
N PRO A 159 12.34 11.11 -4.55
CA PRO A 159 11.04 10.82 -5.12
C PRO A 159 10.86 11.31 -6.57
N ASP A 160 11.85 11.98 -7.18
CA ASP A 160 11.71 12.65 -8.49
C ASP A 160 11.25 11.72 -9.64
N HIS A 161 11.41 10.42 -9.48
CA HIS A 161 11.01 9.42 -10.46
C HIS A 161 9.82 8.56 -10.01
N ILE A 162 9.18 8.88 -8.89
CA ILE A 162 8.09 8.11 -8.28
C ILE A 162 6.81 8.94 -8.31
N ASP A 163 5.69 8.33 -8.73
CA ASP A 163 4.40 9.03 -8.78
C ASP A 163 3.73 9.08 -7.40
N LEU A 164 3.92 8.04 -6.59
CA LEU A 164 3.47 8.01 -5.21
C LEU A 164 4.48 7.28 -4.32
N LEU A 165 4.90 7.96 -3.25
CA LEU A 165 5.76 7.43 -2.21
C LEU A 165 4.97 7.31 -0.90
N ASN A 166 4.74 6.07 -0.47
CA ASN A 166 4.11 5.77 0.81
C ASN A 166 5.16 5.23 1.77
N ARG A 167 5.24 5.83 2.96
CA ARG A 167 6.12 5.39 4.04
C ARG A 167 5.27 4.99 5.23
N THR A 168 5.42 3.76 5.67
CA THR A 168 4.75 3.25 6.86
C THR A 168 5.75 2.60 7.81
N TYR A 169 5.26 2.31 9.01
CA TYR A 169 5.99 1.53 9.99
C TYR A 169 5.09 0.40 10.45
N ASP A 170 5.53 -0.84 10.26
CA ASP A 170 4.79 -2.04 10.66
C ASP A 170 5.75 -3.08 11.20
N ARG A 171 5.36 -3.76 12.30
CA ARG A 171 6.14 -4.85 12.93
C ARG A 171 7.63 -4.55 13.10
N GLU A 172 7.95 -3.37 13.63
CA GLU A 172 9.32 -2.92 13.85
C GLU A 172 10.16 -2.70 12.57
N ARG A 173 9.53 -2.70 11.40
CA ARG A 173 10.17 -2.45 10.11
C ARG A 173 9.68 -1.15 9.50
N HIS A 174 10.61 -0.42 8.91
CA HIS A 174 10.29 0.69 8.03
C HIS A 174 9.89 0.13 6.67
N VAL A 175 8.69 0.48 6.20
CA VAL A 175 8.19 0.03 4.89
C VAL A 175 8.16 1.22 3.96
N VAL A 176 8.83 1.10 2.83
CA VAL A 176 8.82 2.07 1.75
C VAL A 176 8.11 1.45 0.56
N GLU A 177 7.05 2.09 0.11
CA GLU A 177 6.28 1.69 -1.05
C GLU A 177 6.36 2.77 -2.10
N LEU A 178 6.87 2.38 -3.27
CA LEU A 178 7.08 3.22 -4.43
C LEU A 178 6.09 2.79 -5.50
N ILE A 179 5.26 3.71 -5.98
CA ILE A 179 4.30 3.43 -7.06
C ILE A 179 4.60 4.32 -8.25
N ILE A 180 4.57 3.71 -9.43
CA ILE A 180 4.80 4.36 -10.71
C ILE A 180 3.70 3.96 -11.67
N GLY A 181 3.08 4.94 -12.31
CA GLY A 181 1.96 4.77 -13.23
C GLY A 181 0.68 5.43 -12.72
N GLU A 182 -0.38 5.32 -13.53
CA GLU A 182 -1.70 5.87 -13.22
C GLU A 182 -2.67 4.75 -12.81
N GLU A 183 -3.52 5.06 -11.82
CA GLU A 183 -4.44 4.14 -11.15
C GLU A 183 -5.84 4.04 -11.79
#